data_AF-A0AAW0EY93-F1
#
_entry.id   AF-A0AAW0EY93-F1
#
_cell.length_a   1.000
_cell.length_b   1.000
_cell.length_c   1.000
_cell.angle_alpha   90.00
_cell.angle_beta   90.00
_cell.angle_gamma   90.00
#
_symmetry.space_group_name_H-M   'P 1'
#
loop_
_entity.id
_entity.type
_entity.pdbx_description
1 polymer ?
#
loop_
_entity_poly.entity_id
_entity_poly.type
_entity_poly.pdbx_seq_one_letter_code
_entity_poly.pdbx_strand_id
1 'polypeptide(L)'
;MKKLHQERGGNPMLAQQARRVLFATSITGQHIDARTVALLLNTAVYFGMESDARVVRECIDFCLKNDKFISMDVMPIVVTACATLKSRDAREVIELQAIKATRNARFLDAKGVTNILSAFSKTSISHEKLFGLLSMRVQTLARVGEFEAAHLVILANAFSRLQFRDQNVFAAIARRAMSLRERVTVNELVPLICSFSKAGLKDPKLSKRFAGKAMEYVDQMNAEQVAQMFKAFAYFGIRYDQLFGVLTNRAVELIDEFNAQYISTTLSAFQRIGINNPELFDNLAERALAVVQDHDARDVSMTVTALAHFGLKDEELFKRLASHAASVADQFDALGLVNTIHAFARTFFLQEDMVVALSERCVYICRHLDANQARRLLWSLAKFQVKDPRVLTPVFNRCLALHQDFFSDPMGGEEIEEIFDIFGPNFCPPLYQLYMSRGSGM
;
A
#
# COMPACT_ATOMS: atom_id res chain seq x y z
N MET A 1 -20.44 -22.88 15.78
CA MET A 1 -20.57 -21.39 15.68
C MET A 1 -19.73 -20.81 14.54
N LYS A 2 -18.39 -20.93 14.54
CA LYS A 2 -17.53 -20.37 13.47
C LYS A 2 -17.92 -20.82 12.04
N LYS A 3 -18.11 -22.13 11.81
CA LYS A 3 -18.56 -22.66 10.49
C LYS A 3 -19.90 -22.07 10.04
N LEU A 4 -20.91 -22.12 10.91
CA LEU A 4 -22.23 -21.52 10.68
C LEU A 4 -22.17 -20.01 10.40
N HIS A 5 -21.28 -19.28 11.05
CA HIS A 5 -21.07 -17.84 10.80
C HIS A 5 -20.47 -17.58 9.41
N GLN A 6 -19.55 -18.45 8.96
CA GLN A 6 -18.96 -18.39 7.62
C GLN A 6 -19.98 -18.74 6.53
N GLU A 7 -20.82 -19.75 6.76
CA GLU A 7 -21.87 -20.19 5.82
C GLU A 7 -23.00 -19.16 5.68
N ARG A 8 -23.33 -18.44 6.75
CA ARG A 8 -24.44 -17.46 6.79
C ARG A 8 -24.01 -16.02 6.53
N GLY A 9 -22.85 -15.79 5.91
CA GLY A 9 -22.43 -14.46 5.49
C GLY A 9 -22.18 -13.45 6.62
N GLY A 10 -21.77 -13.91 7.82
CA GLY A 10 -21.35 -13.00 8.89
C GLY A 10 -22.46 -12.47 9.79
N ASN A 11 -23.42 -13.32 10.18
CA ASN A 11 -24.54 -12.91 11.05
C ASN A 11 -24.06 -12.30 12.39
N PRO A 12 -24.39 -11.02 12.68
CA PRO A 12 -23.88 -10.30 13.85
C PRO A 12 -24.37 -10.87 15.19
N MET A 13 -25.59 -11.42 15.25
CA MET A 13 -26.09 -12.06 16.48
C MET A 13 -25.28 -13.31 16.83
N LEU A 14 -24.91 -14.09 15.81
CA LEU A 14 -24.11 -15.31 15.97
C LEU A 14 -22.67 -14.96 16.40
N ALA A 15 -22.12 -13.86 15.88
CA ALA A 15 -20.84 -13.31 16.34
C ALA A 15 -20.91 -12.85 17.81
N GLN A 16 -21.95 -12.12 18.20
CA GLN A 16 -22.12 -11.65 19.58
C GLN A 16 -22.30 -12.82 20.56
N GLN A 17 -23.08 -13.83 20.18
CA GLN A 17 -23.25 -15.04 20.98
C GLN A 17 -21.92 -15.80 21.15
N ALA A 18 -21.15 -15.95 20.08
CA ALA A 18 -19.84 -16.59 20.14
C ALA A 18 -18.88 -15.82 21.07
N ARG A 19 -18.85 -14.48 20.99
CA ARG A 19 -18.04 -13.64 21.90
C ARG A 19 -18.41 -13.85 23.36
N ARG A 20 -19.70 -13.94 23.69
CA ARG A 20 -20.16 -14.20 25.08
C ARG A 20 -19.67 -15.55 25.60
N VAL A 21 -19.78 -16.61 24.79
CA VAL A 21 -19.31 -17.95 25.17
C VAL A 21 -17.80 -17.93 25.39
N LEU A 22 -17.04 -17.32 24.48
CA LEU A 22 -15.59 -17.24 24.58
C LEU A 22 -15.13 -16.40 25.78
N PHE A 23 -15.88 -15.35 26.15
CA PHE A 23 -15.59 -14.54 27.33
C PHE A 23 -15.74 -15.33 28.64
N ALA A 24 -16.70 -16.26 28.69
CA ALA A 24 -16.92 -17.13 29.83
C ALA A 24 -16.00 -18.38 29.84
N THR A 25 -15.25 -18.63 28.75
CA THR A 25 -14.41 -19.82 28.62
C THR A 25 -13.07 -19.61 29.34
N SER A 26 -12.62 -20.63 30.08
CA SER A 26 -11.29 -20.67 30.69
C SER A 26 -10.70 -22.06 30.55
N ILE A 27 -9.40 -22.12 30.28
CA ILE A 27 -8.62 -23.35 30.12
C ILE A 27 -7.71 -23.62 31.33
N THR A 28 -7.67 -22.74 32.33
CA THR A 28 -6.86 -22.93 33.54
C THR A 28 -7.31 -24.16 34.32
N GLY A 29 -6.37 -25.07 34.62
CA GLY A 29 -6.63 -26.28 35.40
C GLY A 29 -7.26 -27.43 34.61
N GLN A 30 -7.43 -27.29 33.29
CA GLN A 30 -7.96 -28.37 32.44
C GLN A 30 -6.82 -29.06 31.67
N HIS A 31 -6.91 -30.39 31.52
CA HIS A 31 -6.03 -31.16 30.64
C HIS A 31 -6.53 -31.06 29.20
N ILE A 32 -6.02 -30.08 28.45
CA ILE A 32 -6.39 -29.82 27.06
C ILE A 32 -5.19 -30.07 26.15
N ASP A 33 -5.44 -30.65 24.98
CA ASP A 33 -4.43 -30.87 23.96
C ASP A 33 -4.11 -29.58 23.17
N ALA A 34 -2.90 -29.52 22.62
CA ALA A 34 -2.42 -28.33 21.91
C ALA A 34 -3.30 -27.97 20.69
N ARG A 35 -3.93 -28.96 20.05
CA ARG A 35 -4.81 -28.73 18.90
C ARG A 35 -6.08 -27.98 19.31
N THR A 36 -6.72 -28.37 20.41
CA THR A 36 -7.90 -27.67 20.92
C THR A 36 -7.57 -26.26 21.35
N VAL A 37 -6.42 -26.05 22.02
CA VAL A 37 -5.94 -24.70 22.38
C VAL A 37 -5.72 -23.83 21.14
N ALA A 38 -5.07 -24.36 20.10
CA ALA A 38 -4.85 -23.63 18.86
C ALA A 38 -6.15 -23.29 18.12
N LEU A 39 -7.11 -24.21 18.10
CA LEU A 39 -8.43 -23.97 17.51
C LEU A 39 -9.25 -22.94 18.31
N LEU A 40 -9.16 -22.98 19.63
CA LEU A 40 -9.79 -22.02 20.53
C LEU A 40 -9.20 -20.63 20.30
N LEU A 41 -7.87 -20.50 20.29
CA LEU A 41 -7.16 -19.26 20.01
C LEU A 41 -7.54 -18.68 18.65
N ASN A 42 -7.52 -19.50 17.58
CA ASN A 42 -7.91 -19.09 16.24
C ASN A 42 -9.41 -18.74 16.12
N THR A 43 -10.25 -19.28 17.01
CA THR A 43 -11.68 -18.94 17.06
C THR A 43 -11.91 -17.64 17.81
N ALA A 44 -11.22 -17.43 18.93
CA ALA A 44 -11.24 -16.17 19.68
C ALA A 44 -10.80 -14.99 18.82
N VAL A 45 -9.68 -15.14 18.12
CA VAL A 45 -9.16 -14.14 17.17
C VAL A 45 -10.14 -13.88 16.03
N TYR A 46 -10.75 -14.93 15.47
CA TYR A 46 -11.73 -14.79 14.38
C TYR A 46 -12.95 -13.94 14.79
N PHE A 47 -13.42 -14.08 16.03
CA PHE A 47 -14.51 -13.27 16.55
C PHE A 47 -14.05 -11.91 17.12
N GLY A 48 -12.81 -11.49 16.88
CA GLY A 48 -12.31 -10.16 17.26
C GLY A 48 -12.01 -10.01 18.74
N MET A 49 -11.66 -11.09 19.43
CA MET A 49 -11.14 -10.99 20.80
C MET A 49 -9.70 -10.50 20.77
N GLU A 50 -9.43 -9.49 21.58
CA GLU A 50 -8.11 -8.87 21.70
C GLU A 50 -7.21 -9.65 22.66
N SER A 51 -5.93 -9.28 22.70
CA SER A 51 -4.91 -9.93 23.53
C SER A 51 -5.24 -9.93 25.02
N ASP A 52 -5.99 -8.95 25.51
CA ASP A 52 -6.27 -8.79 26.94
C ASP A 52 -7.36 -9.73 27.44
N ALA A 53 -8.14 -10.29 26.51
CA ALA A 53 -9.19 -11.23 26.84
C ALA A 53 -8.61 -12.46 27.53
N ARG A 54 -9.22 -12.85 28.64
CA ARG A 54 -8.73 -13.94 29.51
C ARG A 54 -8.42 -15.22 28.73
N VAL A 55 -9.35 -15.68 27.90
CA VAL A 55 -9.18 -16.90 27.08
C VAL A 55 -7.98 -16.80 26.13
N VAL A 56 -7.71 -15.62 25.59
CA VAL A 56 -6.59 -15.38 24.66
C VAL A 56 -5.26 -15.44 25.41
N ARG A 57 -5.16 -14.76 26.56
CA ARG A 57 -3.97 -14.80 27.42
C ARG A 57 -3.65 -16.22 27.87
N GLU A 58 -4.66 -16.94 28.36
CA GLU A 58 -4.47 -18.33 28.79
C GLU A 58 -3.97 -19.23 27.65
N CYS A 59 -4.51 -19.05 26.43
CA CYS A 59 -4.05 -19.80 25.25
C CYS A 59 -2.60 -19.45 24.86
N ILE A 60 -2.22 -18.17 24.91
CA ILE A 60 -0.84 -17.74 24.63
C ILE A 60 0.12 -18.29 25.68
N ASP A 61 -0.23 -18.18 26.97
CA ASP A 61 0.56 -18.72 28.08
C ASP A 61 0.75 -20.23 27.95
N PHE A 62 -0.29 -20.95 27.51
CA PHE A 62 -0.18 -22.37 27.20
C PHE A 62 0.82 -22.60 26.07
N CYS A 63 0.76 -21.82 24.99
CA CYS A 63 1.68 -21.96 23.86
C CYS A 63 3.13 -21.67 24.25
N LEU A 64 3.37 -20.71 25.14
CA LEU A 64 4.71 -20.39 25.67
C LEU A 64 5.25 -21.51 26.56
N LYS A 65 4.44 -22.02 27.49
CA LYS A 65 4.87 -23.05 28.47
C LYS A 65 4.96 -24.45 27.85
N ASN A 66 4.12 -24.76 26.87
CA ASN A 66 3.94 -26.10 26.30
C ASN A 66 4.36 -26.20 24.83
N ASP A 67 5.33 -25.41 24.37
CA ASP A 67 5.83 -25.40 22.98
C ASP A 67 6.14 -26.81 22.42
N LYS A 68 6.68 -27.70 23.27
CA LYS A 68 7.03 -29.08 22.90
C LYS A 68 5.84 -29.85 22.35
N PHE A 69 4.62 -29.57 22.81
CA PHE A 69 3.39 -30.25 22.43
C PHE A 69 2.72 -29.67 21.17
N ILE A 70 3.20 -28.53 20.66
CA ILE A 70 2.67 -27.92 19.43
C ILE A 70 3.19 -28.71 18.23
N SER A 71 2.41 -29.63 17.69
CA SER A 71 2.81 -30.42 16.52
C SER A 71 2.86 -29.58 15.23
N MET A 72 3.46 -30.14 14.17
CA MET A 72 3.70 -29.44 12.89
C MET A 72 2.41 -29.03 12.17
N ASP A 73 1.32 -29.78 12.35
CA ASP A 73 -0.02 -29.49 11.83
C ASP A 73 -0.74 -28.40 12.64
N VAL A 74 -0.39 -28.25 13.92
CA VAL A 74 -0.99 -27.26 14.83
C VAL A 74 -0.26 -25.91 14.75
N MET A 75 1.06 -25.93 14.58
CA MET A 75 1.92 -24.74 14.52
C MET A 75 1.42 -23.65 13.55
N PRO A 76 1.03 -23.94 12.30
CA PRO A 76 0.52 -22.90 11.38
C PRO A 76 -0.74 -22.20 11.89
N ILE A 77 -1.61 -22.91 12.62
CA ILE A 77 -2.84 -22.36 13.20
C ILE A 77 -2.49 -21.38 14.32
N VAL A 78 -1.59 -21.77 15.22
CA VAL A 78 -1.10 -20.94 16.33
C VAL A 78 -0.45 -19.67 15.79
N VAL A 79 0.49 -19.80 14.86
CA VAL A 79 1.24 -18.68 14.27
C VAL A 79 0.30 -17.69 13.56
N THR A 80 -0.71 -18.17 12.84
CA THR A 80 -1.71 -17.32 12.17
C THR A 80 -2.58 -16.55 13.18
N ALA A 81 -2.99 -17.22 14.26
CA ALA A 81 -3.80 -16.58 15.31
C ALA A 81 -2.99 -15.52 16.06
N CYS A 82 -1.77 -15.85 16.48
CA CYS A 82 -0.85 -14.94 17.14
C CYS A 82 -0.51 -13.72 16.28
N ALA A 83 -0.35 -13.90 14.97
CA ALA A 83 -0.04 -12.79 14.05
C ALA A 83 -1.13 -11.70 14.00
N THR A 84 -2.37 -12.06 14.32
CA THR A 84 -3.50 -11.10 14.37
C THR A 84 -3.54 -10.33 15.69
N LEU A 85 -3.04 -10.90 16.79
CA LEU A 85 -3.17 -10.37 18.15
C LEU A 85 -2.23 -9.21 18.48
N LYS A 86 -1.18 -8.99 17.68
CA LYS A 86 -0.21 -7.86 17.80
C LYS A 86 0.34 -7.60 19.22
N SER A 87 0.31 -8.58 20.13
CA SER A 87 0.84 -8.47 21.49
C SER A 87 2.29 -8.95 21.57
N ARG A 88 3.01 -8.53 22.63
CA ARG A 88 4.39 -8.94 22.91
C ARG A 88 4.49 -10.46 23.09
N ASP A 89 3.59 -11.05 23.87
CA ASP A 89 3.60 -12.48 24.15
C ASP A 89 3.26 -13.32 22.90
N ALA A 90 2.34 -12.83 22.07
CA ALA A 90 2.05 -13.45 20.78
C ALA A 90 3.26 -13.41 19.83
N ARG A 91 4.05 -12.33 19.86
CA ARG A 91 5.31 -12.23 19.11
C ARG A 91 6.33 -13.25 19.58
N GLU A 92 6.49 -13.44 20.89
CA GLU A 92 7.41 -14.45 21.44
C GLU A 92 7.00 -15.87 21.01
N VAL A 93 5.71 -16.19 21.03
CA VAL A 93 5.20 -17.47 20.48
C VAL A 93 5.58 -17.62 19.00
N ILE A 94 5.44 -16.58 18.19
CA ILE A 94 5.80 -16.63 16.76
C ILE A 94 7.30 -16.89 16.58
N GLU A 95 8.16 -16.25 17.38
CA GLU A 95 9.61 -16.44 17.32
C GLU A 95 10.02 -17.88 17.72
N LEU A 96 9.41 -18.45 18.76
CA LEU A 96 9.61 -19.87 19.14
C LEU A 96 9.18 -20.82 18.02
N GLN A 97 8.00 -20.58 17.44
CA GLN A 97 7.52 -21.37 16.30
C GLN A 97 8.38 -21.17 15.05
N ALA A 98 9.03 -20.01 14.87
CA ALA A 98 9.96 -19.76 13.77
C ALA A 98 11.16 -20.73 13.81
N ILE A 99 11.72 -20.94 14.99
CA ILE A 99 12.86 -21.85 15.21
C ILE A 99 12.44 -23.28 14.88
N LYS A 100 11.25 -23.70 15.33
CA LYS A 100 10.67 -25.01 15.03
C LYS A 100 10.40 -25.21 13.55
N ALA A 101 9.79 -24.21 12.90
CA ALA A 101 9.54 -24.20 11.47
C ALA A 101 10.84 -24.27 10.65
N THR A 102 11.91 -23.62 11.11
CA THR A 102 13.24 -23.66 10.47
C THR A 102 13.81 -25.08 10.46
N ARG A 103 13.73 -25.80 11.59
CA ARG A 103 14.23 -27.18 11.69
C ARG A 103 13.45 -28.17 10.81
N ASN A 104 12.15 -27.93 10.66
CA ASN A 104 11.21 -28.85 10.02
C ASN A 104 10.69 -28.37 8.66
N ALA A 105 11.30 -27.34 8.07
CA ALA A 105 10.81 -26.68 6.85
C ALA A 105 10.55 -27.66 5.69
N ARG A 106 11.37 -28.71 5.58
CA ARG A 106 11.27 -29.74 4.53
C ARG A 106 10.00 -30.61 4.61
N PHE A 107 9.36 -30.69 5.78
CA PHE A 107 8.20 -31.54 6.04
C PHE A 107 6.88 -30.77 6.06
N LEU A 108 6.92 -29.45 5.94
CA LEU A 108 5.71 -28.64 5.87
C LEU A 108 4.95 -28.91 4.58
N ASP A 109 3.63 -29.02 4.68
CA ASP A 109 2.71 -29.11 3.55
C ASP A 109 2.45 -27.73 2.93
N ALA A 110 1.76 -27.71 1.78
CA ALA A 110 1.41 -26.48 1.08
C ALA A 110 0.68 -25.46 1.98
N LYS A 111 -0.28 -25.93 2.77
CA LYS A 111 -1.07 -25.08 3.67
C LYS A 111 -0.22 -24.54 4.83
N GLY A 112 0.61 -25.38 5.44
CA GLY A 112 1.50 -25.00 6.53
C GLY A 112 2.49 -23.93 6.12
N VAL A 113 3.20 -24.11 4.99
CA VAL A 113 4.14 -23.09 4.49
C VAL A 113 3.43 -21.77 4.18
N THR A 114 2.26 -21.84 3.54
CA THR A 114 1.48 -20.65 3.18
C THR A 114 1.03 -19.85 4.40
N ASN A 115 0.49 -20.52 5.41
CA ASN A 115 0.01 -19.88 6.64
C ASN A 115 1.16 -19.25 7.44
N ILE A 116 2.30 -19.95 7.55
CA ILE A 116 3.48 -19.43 8.23
C ILE A 116 3.97 -18.16 7.51
N LEU A 117 4.23 -18.21 6.20
CA LEU A 117 4.69 -17.03 5.46
C LEU A 117 3.70 -15.87 5.54
N SER A 118 2.39 -16.15 5.43
CA SER A 118 1.34 -15.14 5.58
C SER A 118 1.40 -14.46 6.95
N ALA A 119 1.54 -15.24 8.03
CA ALA A 119 1.65 -14.72 9.38
C ALA A 119 2.90 -13.84 9.58
N PHE A 120 4.07 -14.31 9.13
CA PHE A 120 5.31 -13.52 9.21
C PHE A 120 5.22 -12.22 8.40
N SER A 121 4.57 -12.24 7.23
CA SER A 121 4.36 -11.04 6.41
C SER A 121 3.46 -9.98 7.07
N LYS A 122 2.66 -10.37 8.07
CA LYS A 122 1.78 -9.48 8.84
C LYS A 122 2.46 -8.92 10.09
N THR A 123 3.41 -9.65 10.68
CA THR A 123 4.03 -9.29 11.97
C THR A 123 5.30 -8.44 11.86
N SER A 124 5.77 -8.15 10.65
CA SER A 124 7.03 -7.42 10.39
C SER A 124 8.26 -8.05 11.09
N ILE A 125 8.18 -9.33 11.46
CA ILE A 125 9.28 -10.09 12.04
C ILE A 125 10.12 -10.64 10.90
N SER A 126 11.40 -10.26 10.84
CA SER A 126 12.32 -10.76 9.81
C SER A 126 13.08 -11.98 10.31
N HIS A 127 13.04 -13.07 9.53
CA HIS A 127 13.79 -14.29 9.82
C HIS A 127 14.36 -14.89 8.52
N GLU A 128 15.44 -14.29 8.02
CA GLU A 128 16.02 -14.57 6.70
C GLU A 128 16.29 -16.06 6.44
N LYS A 129 16.88 -16.78 7.41
CA LYS A 129 17.14 -18.23 7.30
C LYS A 129 15.86 -19.05 7.12
N LEU A 130 14.79 -18.66 7.79
CA LEU A 130 13.50 -19.34 7.68
C LEU A 130 12.91 -19.09 6.28
N PHE A 131 12.94 -17.84 5.82
CA PHE A 131 12.41 -17.47 4.51
C PHE A 131 13.16 -18.16 3.37
N GLY A 132 14.48 -18.33 3.48
CA GLY A 132 15.27 -19.12 2.53
C GLY A 132 14.83 -20.59 2.48
N LEU A 133 14.67 -21.26 3.63
CA LEU A 133 14.23 -22.65 3.68
C LEU A 133 12.79 -22.83 3.20
N LEU A 134 11.88 -21.92 3.59
CA LEU A 134 10.50 -21.94 3.13
C LEU A 134 10.41 -21.63 1.63
N SER A 135 11.25 -20.74 1.09
CA SER A 135 11.38 -20.52 -0.36
C SER A 135 11.71 -21.82 -1.09
N MET A 136 12.72 -22.56 -0.62
CA MET A 136 13.09 -23.86 -1.21
C MET A 136 11.96 -24.88 -1.13
N ARG A 137 11.23 -24.90 0.00
CA ARG A 137 10.05 -25.77 0.14
C ARG A 137 8.93 -25.38 -0.81
N VAL A 138 8.61 -24.09 -0.94
CA VAL A 138 7.62 -23.56 -1.92
C VAL A 138 8.03 -23.97 -3.34
N GLN A 139 9.29 -23.83 -3.71
CA GLN A 139 9.76 -24.24 -5.03
C GLN A 139 9.55 -25.74 -5.30
N THR A 140 9.76 -26.58 -4.29
CA THR A 140 9.58 -28.04 -4.40
C THR A 140 8.10 -28.40 -4.54
N LEU A 141 7.25 -27.85 -3.66
CA LEU A 141 5.80 -28.10 -3.65
C LEU A 141 5.10 -27.55 -4.91
N ALA A 142 5.59 -26.42 -5.44
CA ALA A 142 5.09 -25.85 -6.68
C ALA A 142 5.40 -26.72 -7.90
N ARG A 143 6.54 -27.43 -7.91
CA ARG A 143 6.90 -28.37 -8.99
C ARG A 143 6.04 -29.63 -8.97
N VAL A 144 5.76 -30.16 -7.78
CA VAL A 144 4.90 -31.35 -7.59
C VAL A 144 3.42 -31.02 -7.81
N GLY A 145 3.05 -29.74 -7.73
CA GLY A 145 1.70 -29.28 -8.03
C GLY A 145 0.74 -29.35 -6.84
N GLU A 146 1.26 -29.24 -5.61
CA GLU A 146 0.43 -29.23 -4.39
C GLU A 146 -0.29 -27.89 -4.15
N PHE A 147 0.15 -26.81 -4.79
CA PHE A 147 -0.47 -25.49 -4.62
C PHE A 147 -1.68 -25.27 -5.54
N GLU A 148 -2.75 -24.77 -4.94
CA GLU A 148 -3.90 -24.15 -5.59
C GLU A 148 -3.66 -22.65 -5.83
N ALA A 149 -4.49 -22.01 -6.65
CA ALA A 149 -4.34 -20.60 -7.02
C ALA A 149 -4.35 -19.67 -5.79
N ALA A 150 -5.29 -19.86 -4.85
CA ALA A 150 -5.33 -19.11 -3.59
C ALA A 150 -4.01 -19.18 -2.78
N HIS A 151 -3.37 -20.35 -2.72
CA HIS A 151 -2.08 -20.49 -2.03
C HIS A 151 -0.99 -19.66 -2.72
N LEU A 152 -0.94 -19.67 -4.05
CA LEU A 152 0.06 -18.92 -4.83
C LEU A 152 -0.07 -17.41 -4.63
N VAL A 153 -1.29 -16.90 -4.56
CA VAL A 153 -1.57 -15.48 -4.26
C VAL A 153 -1.03 -15.09 -2.89
N ILE A 154 -1.36 -15.88 -1.86
CA ILE A 154 -0.93 -15.60 -0.49
C ILE A 154 0.60 -15.65 -0.39
N LEU A 155 1.24 -16.63 -1.03
CA LEU A 155 2.70 -16.77 -1.05
C LEU A 155 3.36 -15.57 -1.76
N ALA A 156 2.88 -15.19 -2.94
CA ALA A 156 3.42 -14.05 -3.68
C ALA A 156 3.29 -12.74 -2.88
N ASN A 157 2.13 -12.51 -2.27
CA ASN A 157 1.89 -11.33 -1.43
C ASN A 157 2.79 -11.35 -0.17
N ALA A 158 2.94 -12.52 0.47
CA ALA A 158 3.78 -12.67 1.65
C ALA A 158 5.24 -12.35 1.33
N PHE A 159 5.81 -12.94 0.27
CA PHE A 159 7.19 -12.66 -0.14
C PHE A 159 7.38 -11.20 -0.58
N SER A 160 6.41 -10.61 -1.28
CA SER A 160 6.43 -9.20 -1.66
C SER A 160 6.48 -8.29 -0.42
N ARG A 161 5.61 -8.51 0.57
CA ARG A 161 5.57 -7.74 1.83
C ARG A 161 6.80 -7.93 2.70
N LEU A 162 7.36 -9.15 2.73
CA LEU A 162 8.61 -9.46 3.44
C LEU A 162 9.85 -8.90 2.72
N GLN A 163 9.68 -8.28 1.55
CA GLN A 163 10.77 -7.79 0.68
C GLN A 163 11.78 -8.89 0.31
N PHE A 164 11.37 -10.16 0.33
CA PHE A 164 12.22 -11.30 -0.02
C PHE A 164 12.17 -11.52 -1.53
N ARG A 165 13.17 -11.00 -2.25
CA ARG A 165 13.20 -10.93 -3.73
C ARG A 165 13.97 -12.09 -4.38
N ASP A 166 13.61 -13.33 -4.07
CA ASP A 166 14.21 -14.50 -4.73
C ASP A 166 13.52 -14.80 -6.07
N GLN A 167 14.24 -14.61 -7.18
CA GLN A 167 13.70 -14.85 -8.52
C GLN A 167 13.23 -16.29 -8.72
N ASN A 168 13.84 -17.28 -8.05
CA ASN A 168 13.51 -18.69 -8.24
C ASN A 168 12.15 -19.05 -7.68
N VAL A 169 11.79 -18.53 -6.49
CA VAL A 169 10.49 -18.79 -5.89
C VAL A 169 9.37 -18.10 -6.65
N PHE A 170 9.56 -16.84 -7.06
CA PHE A 170 8.58 -16.15 -7.89
C PHE A 170 8.42 -16.81 -9.26
N ALA A 171 9.50 -17.28 -9.89
CA ALA A 171 9.42 -18.06 -11.12
C ALA A 171 8.68 -19.40 -10.92
N ALA A 172 8.87 -20.08 -9.78
CA ALA A 172 8.15 -21.31 -9.45
C ALA A 172 6.65 -21.05 -9.24
N ILE A 173 6.30 -20.00 -8.48
CA ILE A 173 4.92 -19.55 -8.25
C ILE A 173 4.27 -19.20 -9.59
N ALA A 174 4.94 -18.40 -10.43
CA ALA A 174 4.43 -18.00 -11.73
C ALA A 174 4.23 -19.21 -12.67
N ARG A 175 5.21 -20.11 -12.78
CA ARG A 175 5.05 -21.33 -13.61
C ARG A 175 3.87 -22.18 -13.16
N ARG A 176 3.70 -22.35 -11.84
CA ARG A 176 2.56 -23.09 -11.29
C ARG A 176 1.24 -22.37 -11.52
N ALA A 177 1.18 -21.05 -11.36
CA ALA A 177 -0.03 -20.27 -11.64
C ALA A 177 -0.44 -20.39 -13.12
N MET A 178 0.52 -20.30 -14.04
CA MET A 178 0.25 -20.41 -15.48
C MET A 178 -0.09 -21.83 -15.92
N SER A 179 0.28 -22.87 -15.15
CA SER A 179 -0.11 -24.25 -15.46
C SER A 179 -1.52 -24.61 -14.99
N LEU A 180 -2.13 -23.80 -14.12
CA LEU A 180 -3.49 -23.99 -13.59
C LEU A 180 -4.60 -23.55 -14.57
N ARG A 181 -4.37 -23.62 -15.89
CA ARG A 181 -5.15 -23.07 -17.03
C ARG A 181 -6.62 -22.66 -16.79
N GLU A 182 -7.46 -23.54 -16.22
CA GLU A 182 -8.91 -23.35 -16.06
C GLU A 182 -9.36 -23.11 -14.59
N ARG A 183 -8.44 -23.04 -13.63
CA ARG A 183 -8.74 -22.90 -12.20
C ARG A 183 -8.32 -21.57 -11.59
N VAL A 184 -7.72 -20.66 -12.37
CA VAL A 184 -7.34 -19.33 -11.88
C VAL A 184 -8.43 -18.36 -12.25
N THR A 185 -9.17 -17.91 -11.25
CA THR A 185 -10.20 -16.89 -11.39
C THR A 185 -9.55 -15.50 -11.49
N VAL A 186 -10.30 -14.50 -11.98
CA VAL A 186 -9.87 -13.09 -11.96
C VAL A 186 -9.51 -12.62 -10.55
N ASN A 187 -10.28 -13.08 -9.55
CA ASN A 187 -10.08 -12.79 -8.14
C ASN A 187 -8.73 -13.31 -7.60
N GLU A 188 -8.10 -14.26 -8.28
CA GLU A 188 -6.77 -14.77 -7.93
C GLU A 188 -5.70 -14.18 -8.84
N LEU A 189 -6.00 -14.00 -10.12
CA LEU A 189 -5.06 -13.46 -11.11
C LEU A 189 -4.62 -12.03 -10.77
N VAL A 190 -5.57 -11.13 -10.49
CA VAL A 190 -5.27 -9.71 -10.25
C VAL A 190 -4.38 -9.53 -9.01
N PRO A 191 -4.72 -10.08 -7.83
CA PRO A 191 -3.86 -9.95 -6.65
C PRO A 191 -2.49 -10.64 -6.82
N LEU A 192 -2.42 -11.72 -7.60
CA LEU A 192 -1.14 -12.34 -7.96
C LEU A 192 -0.27 -11.36 -8.73
N ILE A 193 -0.78 -10.77 -9.82
CA ILE A 193 -0.05 -9.80 -10.65
C ILE A 193 0.37 -8.58 -9.82
N CYS A 194 -0.52 -8.05 -8.97
CA CYS A 194 -0.20 -6.95 -8.07
C CYS A 194 0.92 -7.29 -7.06
N SER A 195 0.99 -8.53 -6.59
CA SER A 195 2.05 -8.98 -5.68
C SER A 195 3.40 -9.06 -6.38
N PHE A 196 3.42 -9.53 -7.63
CA PHE A 196 4.62 -9.58 -8.45
C PHE A 196 5.12 -8.19 -8.83
N SER A 197 4.22 -7.26 -9.18
CA SER A 197 4.60 -5.88 -9.52
C SER A 197 5.18 -5.14 -8.31
N LYS A 198 4.59 -5.31 -7.12
CA LYS A 198 5.11 -4.76 -5.85
C LYS A 198 6.46 -5.36 -5.43
N ALA A 199 6.70 -6.64 -5.75
CA ALA A 199 7.99 -7.28 -5.48
C ALA A 199 9.15 -6.65 -6.28
N GLY A 200 8.85 -5.90 -7.34
CA GLY A 200 9.85 -5.19 -8.15
C GLY A 200 10.70 -6.11 -9.03
N LEU A 201 10.21 -7.33 -9.30
CA LEU A 201 10.89 -8.28 -10.19
C LEU A 201 10.66 -7.87 -11.65
N LYS A 202 11.71 -7.35 -12.28
CA LYS A 202 11.71 -6.98 -13.69
C LYS A 202 12.00 -8.21 -14.56
N ASP A 203 11.00 -9.06 -14.76
CA ASP A 203 11.06 -10.16 -15.74
C ASP A 203 10.10 -9.86 -16.90
N PRO A 204 10.61 -9.33 -18.04
CA PRO A 204 9.79 -8.96 -19.19
C PRO A 204 9.01 -10.12 -19.80
N LYS A 205 9.53 -11.36 -19.71
CA LYS A 205 8.86 -12.54 -20.25
C LYS A 205 7.66 -12.91 -19.38
N LEU A 206 7.82 -12.82 -18.07
CA LEU A 206 6.74 -13.07 -17.13
C LEU A 206 5.65 -11.99 -17.20
N SER A 207 6.02 -10.71 -17.18
CA SER A 207 5.06 -9.61 -17.29
C SER A 207 4.30 -9.65 -18.62
N LYS A 208 4.94 -10.06 -19.73
CA LYS A 208 4.26 -10.27 -21.01
C LYS A 208 3.24 -11.41 -20.95
N ARG A 209 3.54 -12.50 -20.25
CA ARG A 209 2.59 -13.61 -20.02
C ARG A 209 1.39 -13.17 -19.17
N PHE A 210 1.64 -12.39 -18.12
CA PHE A 210 0.57 -11.80 -17.32
C PHE A 210 -0.29 -10.84 -18.14
N ALA A 211 0.32 -10.02 -19.01
CA ALA A 211 -0.43 -9.15 -19.91
C ALA A 211 -1.35 -9.94 -20.85
N GLY A 212 -0.84 -11.02 -21.45
CA GLY A 212 -1.64 -11.92 -22.28
C GLY A 212 -2.85 -12.49 -21.54
N LYS A 213 -2.63 -13.03 -20.32
CA LYS A 213 -3.72 -13.56 -19.51
C LYS A 213 -4.69 -12.49 -19.01
N ALA A 214 -4.21 -11.30 -18.68
CA ALA A 214 -5.06 -10.18 -18.29
C ALA A 214 -6.03 -9.79 -19.40
N MET A 215 -5.57 -9.75 -20.66
CA MET A 215 -6.43 -9.46 -21.81
C MET A 215 -7.50 -10.55 -22.03
N GLU A 216 -7.20 -11.82 -21.77
CA GLU A 216 -8.20 -12.90 -21.88
C GLU A 216 -9.34 -12.78 -20.85
N TYR A 217 -9.08 -12.15 -19.70
CA TYR A 217 -10.02 -12.06 -18.58
C TYR A 217 -10.62 -10.66 -18.40
N VAL A 218 -10.33 -9.71 -19.29
CA VAL A 218 -10.69 -8.31 -19.11
C VAL A 218 -12.19 -8.09 -18.95
N ASP A 219 -13.01 -8.81 -19.73
CA ASP A 219 -14.47 -8.69 -19.71
C ASP A 219 -15.09 -9.17 -18.38
N GLN A 220 -14.35 -9.97 -17.61
CA GLN A 220 -14.76 -10.47 -16.30
C GLN A 220 -14.29 -9.58 -15.15
N MET A 221 -13.45 -8.58 -15.43
CA MET A 221 -12.94 -7.66 -14.40
C MET A 221 -14.01 -6.63 -14.03
N ASN A 222 -14.05 -6.30 -12.74
CA ASN A 222 -14.79 -5.16 -12.20
C ASN A 222 -13.90 -3.89 -12.15
N ALA A 223 -14.48 -2.74 -11.80
CA ALA A 223 -13.78 -1.46 -11.77
C ALA A 223 -12.53 -1.46 -10.88
N GLU A 224 -12.63 -2.06 -9.69
CA GLU A 224 -11.50 -2.20 -8.76
C GLU A 224 -10.33 -2.96 -9.42
N GLN A 225 -10.64 -4.09 -10.03
CA GLN A 225 -9.66 -4.97 -10.66
C GLN A 225 -8.99 -4.28 -11.84
N VAL A 226 -9.74 -3.54 -12.66
CA VAL A 226 -9.19 -2.76 -13.77
C VAL A 226 -8.20 -1.70 -13.27
N ALA A 227 -8.57 -0.92 -12.24
CA ALA A 227 -7.69 0.07 -11.64
C ALA A 227 -6.41 -0.56 -11.03
N GLN A 228 -6.57 -1.71 -10.34
CA GLN A 228 -5.44 -2.48 -9.80
C GLN A 228 -4.49 -3.00 -10.90
N MET A 229 -5.03 -3.37 -12.06
CA MET A 229 -4.25 -3.83 -13.20
C MET A 229 -3.45 -2.69 -13.84
N PHE A 230 -4.06 -1.52 -14.07
CA PHE A 230 -3.32 -0.33 -14.50
C PHE A 230 -2.14 -0.04 -13.57
N LYS A 231 -2.41 0.00 -12.25
CA LYS A 231 -1.39 0.20 -11.23
C LYS A 231 -0.28 -0.85 -11.33
N ALA A 232 -0.63 -2.13 -11.37
CA ALA A 232 0.36 -3.20 -11.39
C ALA A 232 1.30 -3.12 -12.60
N PHE A 233 0.76 -2.84 -13.79
CA PHE A 233 1.56 -2.71 -15.01
C PHE A 233 2.40 -1.43 -15.05
N ALA A 234 1.91 -0.34 -14.46
CA ALA A 234 2.75 0.84 -14.22
C ALA A 234 3.92 0.55 -13.27
N TYR A 235 3.75 -0.31 -12.26
CA TYR A 235 4.85 -0.73 -11.37
C TYR A 235 5.87 -1.64 -12.04
N PHE A 236 5.46 -2.54 -12.95
CA PHE A 236 6.41 -3.29 -13.77
C PHE A 236 7.31 -2.37 -14.62
N GLY A 237 6.81 -1.19 -14.98
CA GLY A 237 7.57 -0.17 -15.71
C GLY A 237 7.86 -0.56 -17.16
N ILE A 238 7.06 -1.47 -17.72
CA ILE A 238 7.11 -1.88 -19.13
C ILE A 238 5.80 -1.46 -19.77
N ARG A 239 5.91 -0.73 -20.88
CA ARG A 239 4.77 -0.22 -21.64
C ARG A 239 4.13 -1.36 -22.44
N TYR A 240 2.84 -1.61 -22.20
CA TYR A 240 2.02 -2.59 -22.92
C TYR A 240 0.80 -1.90 -23.52
N ASP A 241 0.98 -1.20 -24.65
CA ASP A 241 -0.08 -0.37 -25.25
C ASP A 241 -1.38 -1.13 -25.54
N GLN A 242 -1.29 -2.37 -26.05
CA GLN A 242 -2.47 -3.20 -26.31
C GLN A 242 -3.25 -3.51 -25.03
N LEU A 243 -2.56 -3.87 -23.94
CA LEU A 243 -3.20 -4.15 -22.65
C LEU A 243 -3.85 -2.87 -22.10
N PHE A 244 -3.14 -1.74 -22.16
CA PHE A 244 -3.69 -0.46 -21.70
C PHE A 244 -4.91 -0.04 -22.51
N GLY A 245 -4.91 -0.24 -23.83
CA GLY A 245 -6.07 0.04 -24.68
C GLY A 245 -7.28 -0.83 -24.33
N VAL A 246 -7.07 -2.14 -24.16
CA VAL A 246 -8.16 -3.06 -23.79
C VAL A 246 -8.71 -2.79 -22.39
N LEU A 247 -7.82 -2.53 -21.41
CA LEU A 247 -8.24 -2.10 -20.06
C LEU A 247 -8.94 -0.74 -20.06
N THR A 248 -8.55 0.17 -20.96
CA THR A 248 -9.20 1.48 -21.13
C THR A 248 -10.64 1.30 -21.55
N ASN A 249 -10.89 0.52 -22.61
CA ASN A 249 -12.25 0.27 -23.08
C ASN A 249 -13.13 -0.28 -21.95
N ARG A 250 -12.60 -1.26 -21.19
CA ARG A 250 -13.29 -1.82 -20.03
C ARG A 250 -13.50 -0.81 -18.90
N ALA A 251 -12.55 0.09 -18.66
CA ALA A 251 -12.69 1.15 -17.67
C ALA A 251 -13.78 2.15 -18.05
N VAL A 252 -13.89 2.52 -19.33
CA VAL A 252 -14.94 3.40 -19.85
C VAL A 252 -16.32 2.74 -19.71
N GLU A 253 -16.45 1.45 -20.04
CA GLU A 253 -17.70 0.70 -19.81
C GLU A 253 -18.15 0.69 -18.34
N LEU A 254 -17.18 0.67 -17.42
CA LEU A 254 -17.42 0.58 -15.97
C LEU A 254 -17.31 1.94 -15.26
N ILE A 255 -17.28 3.05 -15.99
CA ILE A 255 -16.89 4.36 -15.43
C ILE A 255 -17.77 4.78 -14.25
N ASP A 256 -19.06 4.45 -14.26
CA ASP A 256 -20.00 4.75 -13.18
C ASP A 256 -19.71 3.98 -11.89
N GLU A 257 -18.99 2.86 -11.96
CA GLU A 257 -18.54 2.07 -10.80
C GLU A 257 -17.21 2.59 -10.21
N PHE A 258 -16.52 3.51 -10.90
CA PHE A 258 -15.28 4.07 -10.40
C PHE A 258 -15.56 5.01 -9.21
N ASN A 259 -14.94 4.71 -8.08
CA ASN A 259 -14.90 5.60 -6.92
C ASN A 259 -13.61 6.46 -6.96
N ALA A 260 -13.50 7.40 -6.02
CA ALA A 260 -12.34 8.28 -5.87
C ALA A 260 -10.98 7.54 -5.92
N GLN A 261 -10.88 6.42 -5.20
CA GLN A 261 -9.66 5.63 -5.14
C GLN A 261 -9.29 5.00 -6.49
N TYR A 262 -10.27 4.50 -7.25
CA TYR A 262 -10.04 3.86 -8.54
C TYR A 262 -9.64 4.89 -9.60
N ILE A 263 -10.24 6.08 -9.55
CA ILE A 263 -9.89 7.22 -10.40
C ILE A 263 -8.44 7.65 -10.16
N SER A 264 -8.13 7.99 -8.90
CA SER A 264 -6.83 8.50 -8.49
C SER A 264 -5.71 7.49 -8.82
N THR A 265 -5.96 6.20 -8.57
CA THR A 265 -5.04 5.11 -8.87
C THR A 265 -4.82 4.94 -10.37
N THR A 266 -5.87 5.05 -11.18
CA THR A 266 -5.78 4.92 -12.63
C THR A 266 -4.99 6.08 -13.23
N LEU A 267 -5.35 7.33 -12.90
CA LEU A 267 -4.62 8.52 -13.36
C LEU A 267 -3.13 8.47 -12.98
N SER A 268 -2.81 8.07 -11.75
CA SER A 268 -1.42 7.92 -11.30
C SER A 268 -0.66 6.82 -12.06
N ALA A 269 -1.34 5.72 -12.44
CA ALA A 269 -0.73 4.67 -13.25
C ALA A 269 -0.37 5.17 -14.65
N PHE A 270 -1.26 5.93 -15.30
CA PHE A 270 -1.00 6.58 -16.59
C PHE A 270 0.13 7.61 -16.49
N GLN A 271 0.11 8.45 -15.47
CA GLN A 271 1.18 9.42 -15.20
C GLN A 271 2.54 8.72 -15.07
N ARG A 272 2.61 7.61 -14.31
CA ARG A 272 3.85 6.88 -14.07
C ARG A 272 4.43 6.26 -15.36
N ILE A 273 3.58 5.76 -16.25
CA ILE A 273 4.03 5.10 -17.48
C ILE A 273 4.20 6.08 -18.65
N GLY A 274 3.66 7.29 -18.53
CA GLY A 274 3.74 8.33 -19.56
C GLY A 274 2.91 8.03 -20.82
N ILE A 275 1.80 7.30 -20.67
CA ILE A 275 0.84 7.10 -21.76
C ILE A 275 -0.21 8.22 -21.66
N ASN A 276 -0.40 8.96 -22.74
CA ASN A 276 -1.47 9.93 -22.85
C ASN A 276 -2.72 9.26 -23.44
N ASN A 277 -3.87 9.36 -22.75
CA ASN A 277 -5.15 8.83 -23.22
C ASN A 277 -6.27 9.84 -22.92
N PRO A 278 -6.45 10.85 -23.78
CA PRO A 278 -7.40 11.94 -23.54
C PRO A 278 -8.83 11.46 -23.27
N GLU A 279 -9.34 10.51 -24.06
CA GLU A 279 -10.71 10.00 -23.92
C GLU A 279 -10.96 9.39 -22.52
N LEU A 280 -10.03 8.58 -22.02
CA LEU A 280 -10.15 8.05 -20.66
C LEU A 280 -10.05 9.15 -19.61
N PHE A 281 -9.17 10.13 -19.83
CA PHE A 281 -8.96 11.21 -18.88
C PHE A 281 -10.19 12.11 -18.76
N ASP A 282 -10.89 12.38 -19.86
CA ASP A 282 -12.15 13.12 -19.86
C ASP A 282 -13.24 12.37 -19.08
N ASN A 283 -13.42 11.07 -19.36
CA ASN A 283 -14.35 10.21 -18.61
C ASN A 283 -14.02 10.16 -17.11
N LEU A 284 -12.74 10.03 -16.75
CA LEU A 284 -12.27 10.02 -15.37
C LEU A 284 -12.45 11.38 -14.70
N ALA A 285 -12.29 12.50 -15.43
CA ALA A 285 -12.48 13.85 -14.94
C ALA A 285 -13.97 14.12 -14.63
N GLU A 286 -14.87 13.76 -15.54
CA GLU A 286 -16.32 13.85 -15.31
C GLU A 286 -16.75 13.00 -14.12
N ARG A 287 -16.24 11.76 -14.04
CA ARG A 287 -16.54 10.88 -12.90
C ARG A 287 -15.96 11.42 -11.60
N ALA A 288 -14.73 11.96 -11.63
CA ALA A 288 -14.10 12.60 -10.47
C ALA A 288 -14.96 13.76 -9.96
N LEU A 289 -15.49 14.59 -10.87
CA LEU A 289 -16.39 15.69 -10.56
C LEU A 289 -17.66 15.21 -9.84
N ALA A 290 -18.23 14.09 -10.27
CA ALA A 290 -19.41 13.49 -9.64
C ALA A 290 -19.15 12.94 -8.22
N VAL A 291 -17.93 12.47 -7.93
CA VAL A 291 -17.56 11.84 -6.65
C VAL A 291 -16.52 12.63 -5.85
N VAL A 292 -16.37 13.94 -6.09
CA VAL A 292 -15.36 14.77 -5.42
C VAL A 292 -15.40 14.63 -3.90
N GLN A 293 -16.61 14.60 -3.32
CA GLN A 293 -16.81 14.53 -1.87
C GLN A 293 -16.30 13.21 -1.26
N ASP A 294 -16.16 12.15 -2.06
CA ASP A 294 -15.68 10.84 -1.61
C ASP A 294 -14.15 10.73 -1.65
N HIS A 295 -13.45 11.73 -2.19
CA HIS A 295 -11.98 11.72 -2.26
C HIS A 295 -11.38 11.99 -0.87
N ASP A 296 -10.47 11.12 -0.43
CA ASP A 296 -9.58 11.46 0.68
C ASP A 296 -8.44 12.39 0.18
N ALA A 297 -7.64 12.92 1.11
CA ALA A 297 -6.50 13.76 0.77
C ALA A 297 -5.49 13.10 -0.19
N ARG A 298 -5.31 11.77 -0.11
CA ARG A 298 -4.42 11.03 -1.02
C ARG A 298 -5.01 11.00 -2.43
N ASP A 299 -6.31 10.75 -2.55
CA ASP A 299 -7.01 10.71 -3.83
C ASP A 299 -6.98 12.07 -4.53
N VAL A 300 -7.21 13.17 -3.79
CA VAL A 300 -7.06 14.54 -4.31
C VAL A 300 -5.64 14.77 -4.82
N SER A 301 -4.63 14.44 -4.02
CA SER A 301 -3.22 14.63 -4.38
C SER A 301 -2.86 13.90 -5.66
N MET A 302 -3.21 12.62 -5.76
CA MET A 302 -2.91 11.77 -6.92
C MET A 302 -3.64 12.26 -8.17
N THR A 303 -4.91 12.67 -8.04
CA THR A 303 -5.73 13.16 -9.15
C THR A 303 -5.19 14.47 -9.71
N VAL A 304 -5.03 15.50 -8.88
CA VAL A 304 -4.54 16.83 -9.33
C VAL A 304 -3.12 16.74 -9.88
N THR A 305 -2.25 15.94 -9.26
CA THR A 305 -0.87 15.77 -9.73
C THR A 305 -0.79 15.08 -11.08
N ALA A 306 -1.66 14.10 -11.35
CA ALA A 306 -1.72 13.43 -12.64
C ALA A 306 -2.33 14.34 -13.72
N LEU A 307 -3.43 15.04 -13.44
CA LEU A 307 -4.04 16.00 -14.37
C LEU A 307 -3.06 17.12 -14.74
N ALA A 308 -2.38 17.71 -13.75
CA ALA A 308 -1.34 18.71 -13.96
C ALA A 308 -0.17 18.19 -14.79
N HIS A 309 0.21 16.91 -14.64
CA HIS A 309 1.28 16.30 -15.44
C HIS A 309 0.91 16.19 -16.92
N PHE A 310 -0.35 15.86 -17.23
CA PHE A 310 -0.84 15.78 -18.60
C PHE A 310 -1.28 17.14 -19.18
N GLY A 311 -1.16 18.23 -18.41
CA GLY A 311 -1.62 19.55 -18.82
C GLY A 311 -3.15 19.67 -18.92
N LEU A 312 -3.89 18.76 -18.25
CA LEU A 312 -5.34 18.77 -18.22
C LEU A 312 -5.79 19.69 -17.08
N LYS A 313 -6.48 20.77 -17.45
CA LYS A 313 -7.00 21.78 -16.53
C LYS A 313 -8.46 22.04 -16.85
N ASP A 314 -9.32 21.09 -16.49
CA ASP A 314 -10.76 21.35 -16.43
C ASP A 314 -11.03 22.30 -15.27
N GLU A 315 -11.56 23.49 -15.57
CA GLU A 315 -11.68 24.58 -14.61
C GLU A 315 -12.64 24.26 -13.47
N GLU A 316 -13.77 23.60 -13.77
CA GLU A 316 -14.77 23.23 -12.76
C GLU A 316 -14.23 22.11 -11.86
N LEU A 317 -13.61 21.07 -12.43
CA LEU A 317 -12.99 20.01 -11.65
C LEU A 317 -11.89 20.55 -10.74
N PHE A 318 -11.00 21.41 -11.24
CA PHE A 318 -9.95 22.02 -10.43
C PHE A 318 -10.52 22.85 -9.28
N LYS A 319 -11.57 23.64 -9.54
CA LYS A 319 -12.28 24.41 -8.51
C LYS A 319 -12.90 23.52 -7.44
N ARG A 320 -13.54 22.43 -7.84
CA ARG A 320 -14.14 21.47 -6.89
C ARG A 320 -13.09 20.73 -6.08
N LEU A 321 -12.02 20.26 -6.72
CA LEU A 321 -10.90 19.59 -6.05
C LEU A 321 -10.16 20.55 -5.10
N ALA A 322 -9.97 21.82 -5.47
CA ALA A 322 -9.35 22.83 -4.61
C ALA A 322 -10.21 23.12 -3.37
N SER A 323 -11.52 23.32 -3.57
CA SER A 323 -12.48 23.51 -2.47
C SER A 323 -12.50 22.29 -1.53
N HIS A 324 -12.49 21.08 -2.10
CA HIS A 324 -12.46 19.84 -1.33
C HIS A 324 -11.14 19.66 -0.59
N ALA A 325 -10.00 19.94 -1.24
CA ALA A 325 -8.67 19.91 -0.64
C ALA A 325 -8.57 20.81 0.59
N ALA A 326 -9.22 21.98 0.56
CA ALA A 326 -9.31 22.87 1.72
C ALA A 326 -10.07 22.20 2.87
N SER A 327 -11.20 21.54 2.57
CA SER A 327 -12.04 20.88 3.58
C SER A 327 -11.40 19.64 4.23
N VAL A 328 -10.49 18.96 3.51
CA VAL A 328 -9.76 17.77 4.00
C VAL A 328 -8.28 18.07 4.30
N ALA A 329 -7.92 19.34 4.47
CA ALA A 329 -6.55 19.80 4.64
C ALA A 329 -5.81 19.08 5.80
N ASP A 330 -6.52 18.75 6.88
CA ASP A 330 -5.99 18.05 8.05
C ASP A 330 -5.58 16.59 7.77
N GLN A 331 -6.17 15.95 6.75
CA GLN A 331 -5.89 14.57 6.37
C GLN A 331 -4.62 14.41 5.54
N PHE A 332 -4.08 15.49 4.96
CA PHE A 332 -2.87 15.40 4.14
C PHE A 332 -1.65 15.00 4.98
N ASP A 333 -0.89 14.05 4.44
CA ASP A 333 0.48 13.78 4.83
C ASP A 333 1.44 14.75 4.13
N ALA A 334 2.72 14.66 4.50
CA ALA A 334 3.74 15.59 4.04
C ALA A 334 3.90 15.59 2.51
N LEU A 335 3.98 14.40 1.92
CA LEU A 335 4.16 14.23 0.48
C LEU A 335 2.91 14.62 -0.30
N GLY A 336 1.73 14.21 0.17
CA GLY A 336 0.45 14.51 -0.44
C GLY A 336 0.20 16.00 -0.51
N LEU A 337 0.43 16.73 0.58
CA LEU A 337 0.25 18.18 0.63
C LEU A 337 1.15 18.89 -0.39
N VAL A 338 2.45 18.57 -0.38
CA VAL A 338 3.42 19.22 -1.28
C VAL A 338 3.09 18.92 -2.74
N ASN A 339 2.70 17.68 -3.06
CA ASN A 339 2.30 17.34 -4.42
C ASN A 339 1.05 18.13 -4.86
N THR A 340 0.05 18.26 -3.99
CA THR A 340 -1.19 18.99 -4.29
C THR A 340 -0.92 20.46 -4.52
N ILE A 341 -0.28 21.17 -3.57
CA ILE A 341 -0.04 22.61 -3.67
C ILE A 341 0.85 22.96 -4.88
N HIS A 342 1.83 22.10 -5.16
CA HIS A 342 2.71 22.24 -6.31
C HIS A 342 2.02 21.98 -7.64
N ALA A 343 1.09 21.02 -7.71
CA ALA A 343 0.32 20.76 -8.91
C ALA A 343 -0.62 21.93 -9.26
N PHE A 344 -1.25 22.55 -8.26
CA PHE A 344 -2.04 23.77 -8.45
C PHE A 344 -1.17 24.97 -8.86
N ALA A 345 0.01 25.15 -8.23
CA ALA A 345 0.93 26.22 -8.57
C ALA A 345 1.45 26.08 -10.02
N ARG A 346 1.84 24.87 -10.43
CA ARG A 346 2.32 24.58 -11.80
C ARG A 346 1.25 24.76 -12.88
N THR A 347 -0.02 24.62 -12.53
CA THR A 347 -1.15 24.83 -13.45
C THR A 347 -1.70 26.26 -13.38
N PHE A 348 -1.04 27.15 -12.62
CA PHE A 348 -1.49 28.52 -12.37
C PHE A 348 -2.96 28.57 -11.94
N PHE A 349 -3.38 27.63 -11.08
CA PHE A 349 -4.73 27.59 -10.53
C PHE A 349 -4.67 28.02 -9.06
N LEU A 350 -5.22 29.20 -8.78
CA LEU A 350 -5.24 29.78 -7.45
C LEU A 350 -6.68 29.84 -6.96
N GLN A 351 -6.91 29.27 -5.78
CA GLN A 351 -8.12 29.48 -4.99
C GLN A 351 -7.71 29.80 -3.56
N GLU A 352 -8.15 30.95 -3.06
CA GLU A 352 -7.65 31.53 -1.80
C GLU A 352 -7.86 30.58 -0.61
N ASP A 353 -9.08 30.06 -0.43
CA ASP A 353 -9.42 29.14 0.67
C ASP A 353 -8.52 27.89 0.69
N MET A 354 -8.22 27.35 -0.48
CA MET A 354 -7.31 26.20 -0.63
C MET A 354 -5.89 26.57 -0.24
N VAL A 355 -5.37 27.70 -0.74
CA VAL A 355 -4.02 28.16 -0.42
C VAL A 355 -3.89 28.39 1.08
N VAL A 356 -4.87 29.03 1.72
CA VAL A 356 -4.87 29.27 3.18
C VAL A 356 -4.87 27.94 3.93
N ALA A 357 -5.82 27.05 3.67
CA ALA A 357 -5.96 25.79 4.40
C ALA A 357 -4.71 24.88 4.25
N LEU A 358 -4.18 24.74 3.03
CA LEU A 358 -2.96 23.96 2.80
C LEU A 358 -1.73 24.63 3.41
N SER A 359 -1.62 25.96 3.37
CA SER A 359 -0.52 26.72 3.98
C SER A 359 -0.51 26.58 5.51
N GLU A 360 -1.67 26.65 6.16
CA GLU A 360 -1.77 26.42 7.60
C GLU A 360 -1.37 25.00 7.99
N ARG A 361 -1.79 23.99 7.19
CA ARG A 361 -1.39 22.61 7.40
C ARG A 361 0.13 22.41 7.30
N CYS A 362 0.83 23.14 6.41
CA CYS A 362 2.28 23.06 6.23
C CYS A 362 3.06 23.20 7.54
N VAL A 363 2.60 24.08 8.44
CA VAL A 363 3.28 24.39 9.71
C VAL A 363 3.45 23.14 10.57
N TYR A 364 2.51 22.19 10.50
CA TYR A 364 2.54 20.97 11.30
C TYR A 364 3.44 19.87 10.71
N ILE A 365 3.54 19.83 9.38
CA ILE A 365 4.19 18.74 8.63
C ILE A 365 5.60 19.11 8.12
N CYS A 366 5.98 20.40 8.09
CA CYS A 366 7.23 20.86 7.47
C CYS A 366 8.48 20.17 8.04
N ARG A 367 8.45 19.78 9.33
CA ARG A 367 9.53 19.04 10.00
C ARG A 367 9.85 17.67 9.35
N HIS A 368 8.90 17.10 8.62
CA HIS A 368 9.02 15.78 7.99
C HIS A 368 9.42 15.85 6.51
N LEU A 369 9.49 17.05 5.93
CA LEU A 369 9.81 17.23 4.51
C LEU A 369 11.28 16.95 4.23
N ASP A 370 11.57 16.26 3.14
CA ASP A 370 12.92 16.25 2.57
C ASP A 370 13.24 17.58 1.85
N ALA A 371 14.48 17.72 1.37
CA ALA A 371 14.93 18.97 0.76
C ALA A 371 14.15 19.32 -0.53
N ASN A 372 13.85 18.33 -1.36
CA ASN A 372 13.11 18.50 -2.60
C ASN A 372 11.64 18.86 -2.35
N GLN A 373 11.03 18.23 -1.35
CA GLN A 373 9.67 18.53 -0.92
C GLN A 373 9.59 19.95 -0.33
N ALA A 374 10.56 20.35 0.49
CA ALA A 374 10.62 21.70 1.05
C ALA A 374 10.82 22.77 -0.03
N ARG A 375 11.68 22.51 -1.03
CA ARG A 375 11.86 23.37 -2.20
C ARG A 375 10.58 23.56 -2.99
N ARG A 376 9.96 22.45 -3.42
CA ARG A 376 8.70 22.49 -4.18
C ARG A 376 7.58 23.19 -3.40
N LEU A 377 7.50 22.98 -2.10
CA LEU A 377 6.55 23.68 -1.24
C LEU A 377 6.82 25.19 -1.26
N LEU A 378 8.06 25.60 -0.99
CA LEU A 378 8.43 27.01 -0.92
C LEU A 378 8.22 27.72 -2.27
N TRP A 379 8.55 27.06 -3.38
CA TRP A 379 8.26 27.53 -4.73
C TRP A 379 6.76 27.72 -4.97
N SER A 380 5.94 26.76 -4.53
CA SER A 380 4.48 26.85 -4.67
C SER A 380 3.90 28.02 -3.87
N LEU A 381 4.39 28.22 -2.64
CA LEU A 381 4.02 29.36 -1.80
C LEU A 381 4.44 30.69 -2.43
N ALA A 382 5.60 30.73 -3.10
CA ALA A 382 6.08 31.90 -3.84
C ALA A 382 5.15 32.22 -5.01
N LYS A 383 4.77 31.23 -5.82
CA LYS A 383 3.82 31.39 -6.94
C LYS A 383 2.45 31.88 -6.49
N PHE A 384 1.99 31.45 -5.32
CA PHE A 384 0.75 31.94 -4.71
C PHE A 384 0.92 33.24 -3.90
N GLN A 385 2.13 33.82 -3.86
CA GLN A 385 2.45 35.05 -3.15
C GLN A 385 2.06 35.02 -1.65
N VAL A 386 2.17 33.84 -1.01
CA VAL A 386 1.91 33.69 0.42
C VAL A 386 3.00 34.43 1.19
N LYS A 387 2.63 35.45 1.96
CA LYS A 387 3.58 36.27 2.75
C LYS A 387 3.46 36.10 4.26
N ASP A 388 2.56 35.24 4.74
CA ASP A 388 2.35 35.04 6.19
C ASP A 388 3.62 34.48 6.85
N PRO A 389 4.27 35.24 7.75
CA PRO A 389 5.47 34.78 8.44
C PRO A 389 5.26 33.52 9.27
N ARG A 390 4.02 33.26 9.74
CA ARG A 390 3.67 32.05 10.51
C ARG A 390 3.81 30.78 9.68
N VAL A 391 3.60 30.87 8.37
CA VAL A 391 3.75 29.76 7.42
C VAL A 391 5.18 29.72 6.88
N LEU A 392 5.71 30.86 6.44
CA LEU A 392 7.01 30.92 5.77
C LEU A 392 8.17 30.60 6.71
N THR A 393 8.16 31.09 7.95
CA THR A 393 9.31 30.92 8.87
C THR A 393 9.62 29.43 9.13
N PRO A 394 8.64 28.56 9.47
CA PRO A 394 8.90 27.13 9.63
C PRO A 394 9.42 26.45 8.35
N VAL A 395 8.92 26.83 7.17
CA VAL A 395 9.33 26.24 5.89
C VAL A 395 10.76 26.66 5.53
N PHE A 396 11.09 27.96 5.64
CA PHE A 396 12.44 28.47 5.44
C PHE A 396 13.45 27.85 6.41
N ASN A 397 13.08 27.70 7.70
CA ASN A 397 13.92 27.04 8.68
C ASN A 397 14.19 25.57 8.31
N ARG A 398 13.19 24.87 7.74
CA ARG A 398 13.39 23.51 7.23
C ARG A 398 14.35 23.50 6.04
N CYS A 399 14.19 24.40 5.07
CA CYS A 399 15.10 24.54 3.93
C CYS A 399 16.54 24.84 4.39
N LEU A 400 16.71 25.72 5.38
CA LEU A 400 18.02 26.05 5.98
C LEU A 400 18.66 24.85 6.67
N ALA A 401 17.87 24.07 7.43
CA ALA A 401 18.36 22.85 8.05
C ALA A 401 18.83 21.81 7.01
N LEU A 402 18.27 21.84 5.80
CA LEU A 402 18.57 20.93 4.68
C LEU A 402 19.36 21.60 3.55
N HIS A 403 20.03 22.73 3.81
CA HIS A 403 20.60 23.60 2.77
C HIS A 403 21.53 22.86 1.79
N GLN A 404 22.33 21.89 2.27
CA GLN A 404 23.24 21.12 1.41
C GLN A 404 22.48 20.40 0.29
N ASP A 405 21.40 19.70 0.64
CA ASP A 405 20.57 18.95 -0.30
C ASP A 405 19.60 19.85 -1.07
N PHE A 406 19.12 20.93 -0.42
CA PHE A 406 18.23 21.91 -1.04
C PHE A 406 18.87 22.55 -2.27
N PHE A 407 20.17 22.82 -2.19
CA PHE A 407 20.93 23.47 -3.24
C PHE A 407 21.53 22.46 -4.24
N SER A 408 21.77 21.21 -3.86
CA SER A 408 22.49 20.25 -4.71
C SER A 408 21.67 19.70 -5.89
N ASP A 409 20.35 19.82 -5.88
CA ASP A 409 19.48 19.29 -6.93
C ASP A 409 19.61 20.10 -8.26
N PRO A 410 20.19 19.51 -9.32
CA PRO A 410 20.38 20.20 -10.59
C PRO A 410 19.05 20.47 -11.32
N MET A 411 17.97 19.75 -10.99
CA MET A 411 16.65 19.98 -11.60
C MET A 411 15.85 21.09 -10.90
N GLY A 412 16.34 21.61 -9.78
CA GLY A 412 15.65 22.61 -8.96
C GLY A 412 16.16 24.04 -9.11
N GLY A 413 17.13 24.31 -9.99
CA GLY A 413 17.79 25.61 -10.12
C GLY A 413 16.81 26.77 -10.39
N GLU A 414 15.97 26.62 -11.42
CA GLU A 414 14.96 27.63 -11.78
C GLU A 414 13.97 27.89 -10.64
N GLU A 415 13.51 26.83 -9.94
CA GLU A 415 12.62 27.01 -8.80
C GLU A 415 13.29 27.78 -7.66
N ILE A 416 14.59 27.56 -7.42
CA ILE A 416 15.35 28.26 -6.37
C ILE A 416 15.52 29.73 -6.71
N GLU A 417 15.83 30.07 -7.96
CA GLU A 417 15.92 31.45 -8.44
C GLU A 417 14.60 32.18 -8.23
N GLU A 418 13.49 31.60 -8.70
CA GLU A 418 12.16 32.20 -8.54
C GLU A 418 11.73 32.36 -7.08
N ILE A 419 12.10 31.43 -6.18
CA ILE A 419 11.86 31.55 -4.74
C ILE A 419 12.51 32.83 -4.20
N PHE A 420 13.78 33.06 -4.52
CA PHE A 420 14.54 34.18 -3.97
C PHE A 420 14.23 35.51 -4.68
N ASP A 421 13.79 35.48 -5.92
CA ASP A 421 13.27 36.67 -6.61
C ASP A 421 11.98 37.19 -5.93
N ILE A 422 11.14 36.28 -5.45
CA ILE A 422 9.85 36.64 -4.83
C ILE A 422 10.01 37.03 -3.35
N PHE A 423 10.76 36.24 -2.57
CA PHE A 423 10.89 36.48 -1.13
C PHE A 423 12.05 37.42 -0.79
N GLY A 424 13.11 37.44 -1.59
CA GLY A 424 14.29 38.25 -1.32
C GLY A 424 15.01 37.90 0.01
N PRO A 425 15.88 38.79 0.50
CA PRO A 425 16.76 38.50 1.64
C PRO A 425 16.07 38.52 3.01
N ASN A 426 14.86 39.08 3.10
CA ASN A 426 14.26 39.45 4.39
C ASN A 426 13.60 38.28 5.14
N PHE A 427 13.11 37.25 4.44
CA PHE A 427 12.41 36.13 5.09
C PHE A 427 13.36 35.11 5.73
N CYS A 428 14.52 34.86 5.13
CA CYS A 428 15.55 34.01 5.70
C CYS A 428 16.96 34.47 5.28
N PRO A 429 17.53 35.48 5.96
CA PRO A 429 18.84 36.03 5.60
C PRO A 429 19.97 34.97 5.51
N PRO A 430 20.07 33.98 6.42
CA PRO A 430 21.11 32.95 6.33
C PRO A 430 21.00 32.08 5.07
N LEU A 431 19.78 31.68 4.69
CA LEU A 431 19.57 30.87 3.49
C LEU A 431 19.83 31.68 2.21
N TYR A 432 19.45 32.96 2.20
CA TYR A 432 19.74 33.88 1.09
C TYR A 432 21.24 34.12 0.90
N GLN A 433 22.01 34.28 1.98
CA GLN A 433 23.48 34.38 1.90
C GLN A 433 24.12 33.14 1.28
N LEU A 434 23.61 31.95 1.63
CA LEU A 434 24.05 30.69 1.02
C LEU A 434 23.68 30.59 -0.45
N TYR A 435 22.56 31.17 -0.88
CA TYR A 435 22.20 31.26 -2.29
C TYR A 435 23.16 32.18 -3.07
N MET A 436 23.44 33.38 -2.56
CA MET A 436 24.33 34.35 -3.21
C MET A 436 25.78 33.86 -3.34
N SER A 437 26.27 33.09 -2.36
CA SER A 437 27.64 32.54 -2.39
C SER A 437 27.84 31.52 -3.51
N ARG A 438 26.77 30.88 -4.02
CA ARG A 438 26.84 29.96 -5.17
C ARG A 438 27.00 30.71 -6.49
N GLY A 439 26.31 31.83 -6.66
CA GLY A 439 26.41 32.67 -7.85
C GLY A 439 27.75 33.42 -7.98
N SER A 440 28.54 33.46 -6.90
CA SER A 440 29.84 34.14 -6.85
C SER A 440 31.03 33.22 -7.19
N GLY A 441 30.77 31.93 -7.49
CA GLY A 441 31.78 30.89 -7.71
C GLY A 441 31.69 30.16 -9.06
N MET A 442 30.85 30.65 -9.98
CA MET A 442 30.92 30.36 -11.42
C MET A 442 31.50 31.59 -12.13
#